data_AF-V4KMA5-F1
#
_entry.id   AF-V4KMA5-F1
#
_cell.length_a   1.000
_cell.length_b   1.000
_cell.length_c   1.000
_cell.angle_alpha   90.00
_cell.angle_beta   90.00
_cell.angle_gamma   90.00
#
_symmetry.space_group_name_H-M   'P 1'
#
loop_
_entity.id
_entity.type
_entity.pdbx_description
1 polymer ?
#
loop_
_entity_poly.entity_id
_entity_poly.type
_entity_poly.pdbx_seq_one_letter_code
_entity_poly.pdbx_strand_id
1 'polypeptide(L)'
;RKKKKKKNKNKKVYALDDKAQSFYFVPSEYMFWNKGTRDSKPGTRTHWCAVGKLLYCVGAHGSILWCEPDVLDWKEVKGLENLKKSFSGSRDVLFNPGPRLYCPPRMVKSEISRLGSNSSGNIVIFWNARLKNPDGLELCSAEISVERREGGDIWGKIEWSGALFKLGPLSHSYGEVLYSASVFV
;
A
#
# COMPACT_ATOMS: atom_id res chain seq x y z
N ARG A 1 -25.01 39.15 7.26
CA ARG A 1 -23.92 38.32 6.70
C ARG A 1 -24.07 36.88 7.22
N LYS A 2 -24.61 35.95 6.41
CA LYS A 2 -24.77 34.54 6.80
C LYS A 2 -23.41 33.85 6.78
N LYS A 3 -22.87 33.48 7.96
CA LYS A 3 -21.71 32.57 8.07
C LYS A 3 -22.14 31.21 7.49
N LYS A 4 -21.64 30.85 6.29
CA LYS A 4 -21.69 29.47 5.81
C LYS A 4 -20.94 28.62 6.85
N LYS A 5 -21.66 27.89 7.71
CA LYS A 5 -21.09 26.77 8.47
C LYS A 5 -20.47 25.84 7.44
N LYS A 6 -19.13 25.80 7.40
CA LYS A 6 -18.37 24.77 6.68
C LYS A 6 -18.88 23.46 7.27
N LYS A 7 -19.69 22.71 6.51
CA LYS A 7 -20.21 21.41 6.93
C LYS A 7 -18.98 20.53 7.12
N ASN A 8 -18.57 20.31 8.36
CA ASN A 8 -17.44 19.46 8.67
C ASN A 8 -17.82 18.08 8.11
N LYS A 9 -17.12 17.60 7.08
CA LYS A 9 -17.34 16.22 6.63
C LYS A 9 -16.89 15.35 7.80
N ASN A 10 -17.84 14.73 8.48
CA ASN A 10 -17.54 13.80 9.56
C ASN A 10 -16.59 12.73 9.04
N LYS A 11 -15.38 12.71 9.60
CA LYS A 11 -14.36 11.72 9.25
C LYS A 11 -14.81 10.39 9.82
N LYS A 12 -15.09 9.43 8.93
CA LYS A 12 -15.39 8.05 9.31
C LYS A 12 -14.09 7.29 9.47
N VAL A 13 -14.01 6.48 10.52
CA VAL A 13 -12.96 5.49 10.69
C VAL A 13 -13.54 4.15 10.29
N TYR A 14 -12.83 3.42 9.44
CA TYR A 14 -13.22 2.09 8.99
C TYR A 14 -12.35 1.05 9.71
N ALA A 15 -12.95 -0.04 10.16
CA ALA A 15 -12.30 -1.15 10.85
C ALA A 15 -12.82 -2.48 10.30
N LEU A 16 -12.02 -3.53 10.46
CA LEU A 16 -12.36 -4.91 10.09
C LEU A 16 -12.09 -5.83 11.27
N ASP A 17 -12.95 -6.82 11.49
CA ASP A 17 -12.66 -7.90 12.45
C ASP A 17 -11.85 -9.04 11.80
N ASP A 18 -11.56 -10.06 12.61
CA ASP A 18 -10.88 -11.30 12.22
C ASP A 18 -11.61 -12.10 11.13
N LYS A 19 -12.92 -11.86 10.97
CA LYS A 19 -13.78 -12.50 9.96
C LYS A 19 -13.96 -11.64 8.70
N ALA A 20 -13.18 -10.57 8.58
CA ALA A 20 -13.25 -9.58 7.51
C ALA A 20 -14.64 -8.92 7.39
N GLN A 21 -15.35 -8.77 8.50
CA GLN A 21 -16.56 -7.98 8.59
C GLN A 21 -16.19 -6.51 8.79
N SER A 22 -16.76 -5.61 7.99
CA SER A 22 -16.47 -4.17 8.15
C SER A 22 -17.34 -3.50 9.19
N PHE A 23 -16.72 -2.50 9.82
CA PHE A 23 -17.32 -1.59 10.76
C PHE A 23 -16.86 -0.19 10.42
N TYR A 24 -17.67 0.80 10.74
CA TYR A 24 -17.20 2.17 10.78
C TYR A 24 -17.73 2.88 12.00
N PHE A 25 -17.01 3.89 12.46
CA PHE A 25 -17.49 4.80 13.49
C PHE A 25 -17.11 6.24 13.16
N VAL A 26 -17.89 7.17 13.70
CA VAL A 26 -17.65 8.61 13.58
C VAL A 26 -17.21 9.12 14.95
N PRO A 27 -15.91 9.43 15.16
CA PRO A 27 -15.41 9.81 16.47
C PRO A 27 -16.16 11.00 17.09
N SER A 28 -16.60 11.94 16.26
CA SER A 28 -17.30 13.16 16.69
C SER A 28 -18.76 12.94 17.11
N GLU A 29 -19.37 11.83 16.74
CA GLU A 29 -20.77 11.52 17.07
C GLU A 29 -20.87 10.53 18.23
N TYR A 30 -19.73 10.01 18.72
CA TYR A 30 -19.64 8.96 19.75
C TYR A 30 -20.54 7.75 19.46
N MET A 31 -20.91 7.58 18.19
CA MET A 31 -21.89 6.62 17.70
C MET A 31 -21.13 5.48 17.06
N PHE A 32 -21.15 4.35 17.75
CA PHE A 32 -20.71 3.08 17.21
C PHE A 32 -21.87 2.45 16.44
N TRP A 33 -21.55 1.59 15.48
CA TRP A 33 -22.44 0.67 14.76
C TRP A 33 -23.06 1.14 13.45
N ASN A 34 -22.67 0.43 12.39
CA ASN A 34 -23.57 -0.28 11.48
C ASN A 34 -22.87 -1.59 11.09
N LYS A 35 -23.60 -2.71 11.05
CA LYS A 35 -23.07 -4.00 10.60
C LYS A 35 -22.75 -3.87 9.11
N GLY A 36 -21.48 -3.78 8.77
CA GLY A 36 -21.04 -3.67 7.39
C GLY A 36 -21.15 -5.00 6.63
N THR A 37 -20.90 -4.91 5.33
CA THR A 37 -20.85 -6.06 4.44
C THR A 37 -19.64 -6.94 4.79
N ARG A 38 -19.75 -8.26 4.56
CA ARG A 38 -18.61 -9.17 4.73
C ARG A 38 -17.76 -9.12 3.46
N ASP A 39 -16.44 -9.09 3.63
CA ASP A 39 -15.53 -9.22 2.49
C ASP A 39 -15.82 -10.50 1.70
N SER A 40 -16.11 -10.35 0.42
CA SER A 40 -16.55 -11.44 -0.45
C SER A 40 -15.40 -12.28 -0.99
N LYS A 41 -14.13 -11.82 -0.88
CA LYS A 41 -12.99 -12.50 -1.52
C LYS A 41 -11.99 -13.04 -0.49
N PRO A 42 -11.58 -14.32 -0.58
CA PRO A 42 -10.50 -14.85 0.21
C PRO A 42 -9.17 -14.18 -0.17
N GLY A 43 -8.33 -13.87 0.81
CA GLY A 43 -6.99 -13.30 0.56
C GLY A 43 -6.44 -12.51 1.74
N THR A 44 -5.11 -12.47 1.85
CA THR A 44 -4.40 -11.61 2.79
C THR A 44 -4.39 -10.18 2.27
N ARG A 45 -5.04 -9.28 3.01
CA ARG A 45 -5.07 -7.85 2.73
C ARG A 45 -4.30 -7.14 3.81
N THR A 46 -3.20 -6.52 3.43
CA THR A 46 -2.31 -5.85 4.36
C THR A 46 -2.17 -4.39 3.97
N HIS A 47 -1.71 -3.57 4.92
CA HIS A 47 -1.36 -2.16 4.68
C HIS A 47 -2.51 -1.37 4.03
N TRP A 48 -3.42 -0.87 4.86
CA TRP A 48 -4.66 -0.22 4.41
C TRP A 48 -4.53 1.30 4.41
N CYS A 49 -5.14 1.97 3.45
CA CYS A 49 -5.38 3.41 3.53
C CYS A 49 -6.71 3.82 2.92
N ALA A 50 -7.12 5.05 3.22
CA ALA A 50 -8.29 5.68 2.61
C ALA A 50 -7.83 6.87 1.76
N VAL A 51 -8.36 6.94 0.54
CA VAL A 51 -8.20 8.08 -0.37
C VAL A 51 -9.58 8.49 -0.85
N GLY A 52 -9.95 9.74 -0.57
CA GLY A 52 -11.28 10.24 -0.88
C GLY A 52 -12.38 9.48 -0.13
N LYS A 53 -13.18 8.69 -0.86
CA LYS A 53 -14.26 7.84 -0.31
C LYS A 53 -14.00 6.35 -0.50
N LEU A 54 -12.82 5.98 -1.02
CA LEU A 54 -12.46 4.62 -1.38
C LEU A 54 -11.41 4.08 -0.40
N LEU A 55 -11.48 2.78 -0.17
CA LEU A 55 -10.47 2.05 0.60
C LEU A 55 -9.49 1.40 -0.36
N TYR A 56 -8.23 1.38 0.05
CA TYR A 56 -7.13 0.75 -0.67
C TYR A 56 -6.36 -0.18 0.25
N CYS A 57 -5.87 -1.29 -0.29
CA CYS A 57 -4.98 -2.19 0.42
C CYS A 57 -4.00 -2.86 -0.54
N VAL A 58 -2.99 -3.52 0.02
CA VAL A 58 -2.08 -4.39 -0.72
C VAL A 58 -2.66 -5.80 -0.79
N GLY A 59 -2.84 -6.28 -2.02
CA GLY A 59 -3.24 -7.64 -2.34
C GLY A 59 -2.06 -8.56 -2.66
N ALA A 60 -2.36 -9.75 -3.16
CA ALA A 60 -1.35 -10.72 -3.54
C ALA A 60 -0.39 -10.15 -4.60
N HIS A 61 0.88 -10.56 -4.51
CA HIS A 61 1.94 -10.17 -5.46
C HIS A 61 2.18 -8.64 -5.58
N GLY A 62 1.88 -7.87 -4.53
CA GLY A 62 2.10 -6.42 -4.53
C GLY A 62 1.10 -5.65 -5.41
N SER A 63 -0.03 -6.26 -5.74
CA SER A 63 -1.15 -5.56 -6.37
C SER A 63 -1.77 -4.55 -5.39
N ILE A 64 -2.20 -3.41 -5.90
CA ILE A 64 -3.00 -2.46 -5.11
C ILE A 64 -4.45 -2.71 -5.44
N LEU A 65 -5.25 -2.98 -4.42
CA LEU A 65 -6.68 -3.20 -4.54
C LEU A 65 -7.43 -1.97 -4.04
N TRP A 66 -8.64 -1.77 -4.57
CA TRP A 66 -9.57 -0.74 -4.14
C TRP A 66 -10.97 -1.32 -3.95
N CYS A 67 -11.76 -0.71 -3.07
CA CYS A 67 -13.20 -0.98 -2.97
C CYS A 67 -13.98 0.24 -2.45
N GLU A 68 -15.30 0.20 -2.67
CA GLU A 68 -16.24 1.04 -1.95
C GLU A 68 -16.52 0.41 -0.57
N PRO A 69 -16.43 1.18 0.54
CA PRO A 69 -16.51 0.63 1.89
C PRO A 69 -17.87 -0.01 2.23
N ASP A 70 -18.93 0.39 1.54
CA ASP A 70 -20.29 -0.13 1.75
C ASP A 70 -20.49 -1.50 1.06
N VAL A 71 -19.73 -1.77 -0.01
CA VAL A 71 -19.86 -3.00 -0.83
C VAL A 71 -18.76 -4.02 -0.52
N LEU A 72 -17.53 -3.55 -0.26
CA LEU A 72 -16.32 -4.38 -0.10
C LEU A 72 -16.02 -5.33 -1.26
N ASP A 73 -16.45 -5.00 -2.48
CA ASP A 73 -16.03 -5.72 -3.69
C ASP A 73 -14.64 -5.21 -4.13
N TRP A 74 -13.61 -5.94 -3.73
CA TRP A 74 -12.22 -5.60 -4.03
C TRP A 74 -11.87 -5.79 -5.49
N LYS A 75 -11.39 -4.73 -6.14
CA LYS A 75 -10.92 -4.75 -7.52
C LYS A 75 -9.48 -4.27 -7.58
N GLU A 76 -8.75 -4.73 -8.57
CA GLU A 76 -7.39 -4.26 -8.77
C GLU A 76 -7.37 -2.84 -9.36
N VAL A 77 -6.45 -1.99 -8.87
CA VAL A 77 -6.14 -0.70 -9.50
C VAL A 77 -5.36 -0.96 -10.78
N LYS A 78 -5.91 -0.53 -11.91
CA LYS A 78 -5.32 -0.71 -13.25
C LYS A 78 -4.20 0.31 -13.53
N GLY A 79 -3.34 0.05 -14.51
CA GLY A 79 -2.31 1.00 -14.96
C GLY A 79 -1.01 0.98 -14.14
N LEU A 80 -0.86 0.01 -13.24
CA LEU A 80 0.30 -0.16 -12.35
C LEU A 80 1.18 -1.37 -12.71
N GLU A 81 1.08 -1.86 -13.95
CA GLU A 81 1.77 -3.07 -14.40
C GLU A 81 3.30 -2.91 -14.37
N ASN A 82 3.80 -1.71 -14.68
CA ASN A 82 5.23 -1.40 -14.61
C ASN A 82 5.74 -1.36 -13.17
N LEU A 83 4.91 -0.94 -12.21
CA LEU A 83 5.26 -0.94 -10.80
C LEU A 83 5.35 -2.37 -10.25
N LYS A 84 4.43 -3.25 -10.67
CA LYS A 84 4.45 -4.68 -10.30
C LYS A 84 5.75 -5.38 -10.71
N LYS A 85 6.35 -5.00 -11.84
CA LYS A 85 7.65 -5.54 -12.29
C LYS A 85 8.78 -5.25 -11.30
N SER A 86 8.69 -4.17 -10.53
CA SER A 86 9.66 -3.85 -9.47
C SER A 86 9.55 -4.80 -8.28
N PHE A 87 8.38 -5.41 -8.06
CA PHE A 87 8.14 -6.39 -7.00
C PHE A 87 8.43 -7.83 -7.43
N SER A 88 8.29 -8.13 -8.73
CA SER A 88 8.47 -9.47 -9.29
C SER A 88 9.94 -9.87 -9.51
N GLY A 89 10.89 -9.10 -8.98
CA GLY A 89 12.31 -9.37 -9.07
C GLY A 89 12.77 -10.57 -8.22
N SER A 90 12.28 -11.78 -8.50
CA SER A 90 13.07 -12.99 -8.24
C SER A 90 14.21 -12.97 -9.23
N ARG A 91 15.32 -12.36 -8.86
CA ARG A 91 16.52 -12.38 -9.71
C ARG A 91 17.44 -13.43 -9.14
N ASP A 92 17.62 -14.50 -9.91
CA ASP A 92 18.59 -15.55 -9.66
C ASP A 92 19.89 -14.95 -9.16
N VAL A 93 20.25 -15.31 -7.92
CA VAL A 93 21.64 -15.19 -7.51
C VAL A 93 22.37 -16.16 -8.43
N LEU A 94 23.14 -15.61 -9.38
CA LEU A 94 23.96 -16.42 -10.29
C LEU A 94 24.66 -17.50 -9.47
N PHE A 95 24.35 -18.75 -9.78
CA PHE A 95 25.08 -19.92 -9.33
C PHE A 95 26.55 -19.73 -9.72
N ASN A 96 27.38 -19.28 -8.77
CA ASN A 96 28.80 -19.60 -8.81
C ASN A 96 28.95 -20.91 -8.04
N PRO A 97 29.17 -22.06 -8.70
CA PRO A 97 29.45 -23.32 -8.03
C PRO A 97 30.90 -23.28 -7.53
N GLY A 98 31.17 -22.42 -6.54
CA GLY A 98 32.37 -22.48 -5.73
C GLY A 98 32.19 -23.55 -4.65
N PRO A 99 33.21 -24.37 -4.36
CA PRO A 99 33.09 -25.38 -3.32
C PRO A 99 33.14 -24.66 -1.97
N ARG A 100 32.08 -24.80 -1.18
CA ARG A 100 31.89 -24.31 0.21
C ARG A 100 31.14 -22.98 0.31
N LEU A 101 29.80 -23.08 0.29
CA LEU A 101 28.86 -22.66 1.34
C LEU A 101 27.45 -22.83 0.76
N TYR A 102 26.72 -23.85 1.23
CA TYR A 102 25.29 -23.98 0.97
C TYR A 102 24.57 -22.85 1.73
N CYS A 103 24.55 -21.65 1.17
CA CYS A 103 23.61 -20.62 1.57
C CYS A 103 22.40 -20.76 0.65
N PRO A 104 21.24 -21.25 1.13
CA PRO A 104 20.05 -21.26 0.29
C PRO A 104 19.80 -19.81 -0.17
N PRO A 105 19.50 -19.56 -1.46
CA PRO A 105 19.10 -18.25 -1.93
C PRO A 105 17.93 -17.80 -1.07
N ARG A 106 18.14 -16.82 -0.19
CA ARG A 106 17.04 -16.16 0.49
C ARG A 106 16.33 -15.36 -0.60
N MET A 107 15.32 -15.97 -1.22
CA MET A 107 14.42 -15.30 -2.15
C MET A 107 13.69 -14.21 -1.37
N VAL A 108 14.26 -13.01 -1.37
CA VAL A 108 13.60 -11.87 -0.76
C VAL A 108 12.70 -11.26 -1.80
N LYS A 109 11.43 -11.65 -1.72
CA LYS A 109 10.37 -11.04 -2.48
C LYS A 109 10.30 -9.57 -2.08
N SER A 110 10.43 -8.67 -3.05
CA SER A 110 10.28 -7.24 -2.82
C SER A 110 8.80 -6.95 -2.65
N GLU A 111 8.27 -7.11 -1.44
CA GLU A 111 6.87 -6.83 -1.11
C GLU A 111 6.69 -5.41 -0.60
N ILE A 112 5.49 -4.86 -0.84
CA ILE A 112 5.09 -3.57 -0.29
C ILE A 112 4.99 -3.72 1.23
N SER A 113 5.83 -2.98 1.94
CA SER A 113 5.91 -2.99 3.41
C SER A 113 4.99 -1.95 4.05
N ARG A 114 4.52 -0.97 3.30
CA ARG A 114 3.56 0.02 3.77
C ARG A 114 2.79 0.68 2.63
N LEU A 115 1.54 1.01 2.91
CA LEU A 115 0.66 1.77 2.04
C LEU A 115 -0.05 2.85 2.87
N GLY A 116 -0.13 4.04 2.33
CA GLY A 116 -0.68 5.24 2.98
C GLY A 116 -1.21 6.23 1.95
N SER A 117 -1.54 7.43 2.39
CA SER A 117 -1.94 8.53 1.51
C SER A 117 -1.33 9.85 1.97
N ASN A 118 -1.09 10.76 1.03
CA ASN A 118 -0.59 12.11 1.31
C ASN A 118 -1.73 13.15 1.33
N SER A 119 -1.40 14.42 1.60
CA SER A 119 -2.37 15.53 1.63
C SER A 119 -3.11 15.75 0.31
N SER A 120 -2.46 15.42 -0.80
CA SER A 120 -3.03 15.55 -2.14
C SER A 120 -4.06 14.46 -2.45
N GLY A 121 -4.19 13.44 -1.58
CA GLY A 121 -5.02 12.28 -1.86
C GLY A 121 -4.38 11.31 -2.84
N ASN A 122 -3.06 11.32 -2.97
CA ASN A 122 -2.33 10.28 -3.70
C ASN A 122 -1.98 9.14 -2.75
N ILE A 123 -1.94 7.92 -3.29
CA ILE A 123 -1.46 6.75 -2.57
C ILE A 123 0.06 6.84 -2.51
N VAL A 124 0.62 6.56 -1.34
CA VAL A 124 2.07 6.44 -1.15
C VAL A 124 2.38 5.03 -0.67
N ILE A 125 3.28 4.35 -1.37
CA ILE A 125 3.72 3.01 -0.99
C ILE A 125 5.21 2.99 -0.69
N PHE A 126 5.62 2.04 0.14
CA PHE A 126 7.01 1.79 0.48
C PHE A 126 7.34 0.31 0.30
N TRP A 127 8.54 0.01 -0.17
CA TRP A 127 9.04 -1.36 -0.29
C TRP A 127 10.56 -1.40 -0.13
N ASN A 128 11.09 -2.55 0.27
CA ASN A 128 12.52 -2.80 0.29
C ASN A 128 12.93 -3.47 -1.02
N ALA A 129 13.83 -2.84 -1.77
CA ALA A 129 14.43 -3.38 -2.99
C ALA A 129 15.86 -3.85 -2.72
N ARG A 130 16.26 -5.01 -3.28
CA ARG A 130 17.66 -5.46 -3.21
C ARG A 130 18.48 -4.89 -4.35
N LEU A 131 19.61 -4.29 -4.02
CA LEU A 131 20.67 -3.94 -4.97
C LEU A 131 21.46 -5.20 -5.34
N LYS A 132 21.87 -5.29 -6.60
CA LYS A 132 22.69 -6.40 -7.11
C LYS A 132 24.18 -6.23 -6.82
N ASN A 133 24.67 -5.00 -6.68
CA ASN A 133 26.08 -4.71 -6.48
C ASN A 133 26.31 -3.22 -6.13
N PRO A 134 27.01 -2.86 -5.03
CA PRO A 134 27.34 -3.74 -3.89
C PRO A 134 26.05 -4.31 -3.27
N ASP A 135 26.15 -5.46 -2.58
CA ASP A 135 25.04 -6.01 -1.80
C ASP A 135 24.46 -4.90 -0.92
N GLY A 136 23.15 -4.70 -0.94
CA GLY A 136 22.50 -3.60 -0.23
C GLY A 136 21.00 -3.66 -0.35
N LEU A 137 20.32 -2.99 0.57
CA LEU A 137 18.86 -2.83 0.55
C LEU A 137 18.55 -1.35 0.34
N GLU A 138 17.66 -1.04 -0.59
CA GLU A 138 17.13 0.32 -0.74
C GLU A 138 15.69 0.33 -0.23
N LEU A 139 15.40 1.26 0.68
CA LEU A 139 14.02 1.61 0.97
C LEU A 139 13.54 2.52 -0.16
N CYS A 140 12.58 2.03 -0.93
CA CYS A 140 12.00 2.74 -2.06
C CYS A 140 10.59 3.22 -1.73
N SER A 141 10.15 4.23 -2.47
CA SER A 141 8.80 4.76 -2.40
C SER A 141 8.28 5.13 -3.78
N ALA A 142 6.95 5.16 -3.90
CA ALA A 142 6.26 5.66 -5.06
C ALA A 142 5.02 6.43 -4.64
N GLU A 143 4.75 7.51 -5.35
CA GLU A 143 3.50 8.26 -5.27
C GLU A 143 2.63 7.92 -6.47
N ILE A 144 1.38 7.58 -6.20
CA ILE A 144 0.42 7.09 -7.18
C ILE A 144 -0.83 7.94 -7.07
N SER A 145 -1.11 8.72 -8.12
CA SER A 145 -2.42 9.36 -8.27
C SER A 145 -3.43 8.32 -8.74
N VAL A 146 -4.69 8.48 -8.33
CA VAL A 146 -5.77 7.57 -8.70
C VAL A 146 -6.95 8.34 -9.25
N GLU A 147 -7.55 7.80 -10.31
CA GLU A 147 -8.72 8.37 -10.96
C GLU A 147 -9.75 7.28 -11.29
N ARG A 148 -11.03 7.67 -11.28
CA ARG A 148 -12.13 6.80 -11.71
C ARG A 148 -12.39 7.07 -13.19
N ARG A 149 -12.29 6.03 -14.02
CA ARG A 149 -12.54 6.11 -15.46
C ARG A 149 -13.92 5.57 -15.82
N GLU A 150 -14.29 5.73 -17.09
CA GLU A 150 -15.50 5.16 -17.66
C GLU A 150 -15.56 3.64 -17.41
N GLY A 151 -16.73 3.12 -17.04
CA GLY A 151 -16.89 1.75 -16.54
C GLY A 151 -16.70 1.59 -15.02
N GLY A 152 -16.31 2.67 -14.32
CA GLY A 152 -16.28 2.71 -12.86
C GLY A 152 -15.03 2.09 -12.23
N ASP A 153 -14.07 1.64 -13.04
CA ASP A 153 -12.77 1.16 -12.59
C ASP A 153 -11.85 2.29 -12.14
N ILE A 154 -10.98 1.99 -11.16
CA ILE A 154 -9.93 2.89 -10.70
C ILE A 154 -8.63 2.57 -11.43
N TRP A 155 -8.03 3.62 -11.99
CA TRP A 155 -6.72 3.60 -12.62
C TRP A 155 -5.73 4.37 -11.77
N GLY A 156 -4.53 3.82 -11.64
CA GLY A 156 -3.39 4.46 -10.99
C GLY A 156 -2.41 5.02 -12.03
N LYS A 157 -1.84 6.18 -11.73
CA LYS A 157 -0.71 6.75 -12.46
C LYS A 157 0.43 7.00 -11.48
N ILE A 158 1.61 6.51 -11.82
CA ILE A 158 2.82 6.73 -11.03
C ILE A 158 3.26 8.18 -11.28
N GLU A 159 3.17 9.02 -10.26
CA GLU A 159 3.65 10.40 -10.31
C GLU A 159 5.16 10.46 -10.06
N TRP A 160 5.66 9.64 -9.13
CA TRP A 160 7.09 9.45 -8.92
C TRP A 160 7.37 8.05 -8.36
N SER A 161 8.59 7.53 -8.60
CA SER A 161 9.08 6.29 -7.98
C SER A 161 10.61 6.32 -7.88
N GLY A 162 11.16 5.82 -6.77
CA GLY A 162 12.61 5.80 -6.55
C GLY A 162 13.06 5.47 -5.12
N ALA A 163 14.38 5.40 -4.95
CA ALA A 163 15.02 5.07 -3.67
C ALA A 163 15.05 6.29 -2.75
N LEU A 164 14.63 6.10 -1.49
CA LEU A 164 14.71 7.10 -0.42
C LEU A 164 15.98 6.95 0.41
N PHE A 165 16.37 5.71 0.70
CA PHE A 165 17.52 5.43 1.57
C PHE A 165 18.23 4.15 1.14
N LYS A 166 19.57 4.19 1.14
CA LYS A 166 20.42 3.03 0.88
C LYS A 166 20.97 2.49 2.19
N LEU A 167 20.61 1.26 2.51
CA LEU A 167 21.18 0.51 3.62
C LEU A 167 22.50 -0.10 3.15
N GLY A 168 23.54 0.07 3.97
CA GLY A 168 24.87 -0.45 3.65
C GLY A 168 24.90 -1.97 3.53
N PRO A 169 25.97 -2.54 2.92
CA PRO A 169 26.04 -3.98 2.58
C PRO A 169 25.92 -4.95 3.75
N LEU A 170 26.29 -4.49 4.94
CA LEU A 170 26.26 -5.28 6.18
C LEU A 170 24.92 -5.18 6.91
N SER A 171 23.99 -4.34 6.43
CA SER A 171 22.68 -4.16 7.06
C SER A 171 21.79 -5.35 6.70
N HIS A 172 21.72 -6.32 7.61
CA HIS A 172 20.78 -7.44 7.52
C HIS A 172 19.33 -7.06 7.89
N SER A 173 19.10 -5.82 8.32
CA SER A 173 17.80 -5.28 8.67
C SER A 173 17.12 -4.59 7.49
N TYR A 174 15.84 -4.87 7.31
CA TYR A 174 14.95 -4.13 6.40
C TYR A 174 14.65 -2.75 6.98
N GLY A 175 14.51 -1.75 6.11
CA GLY A 175 13.98 -0.45 6.52
C GLY A 175 12.50 -0.60 6.83
N GLU A 176 12.10 -0.24 8.06
CA GLU A 176 10.70 -0.20 8.48
C GLU A 176 10.22 1.25 8.54
N VAL A 177 9.13 1.53 7.85
CA VAL A 177 8.46 2.83 7.95
C VAL A 177 7.48 2.75 9.10
N LEU A 178 7.77 3.43 10.20
CA LEU A 178 6.93 3.44 11.42
C LEU A 178 5.74 4.40 11.32
N TYR A 179 5.94 5.55 10.69
CA TYR A 179 4.89 6.55 10.53
C TYR A 179 5.07 7.35 9.24
N SER A 180 3.95 7.76 8.64
CA SER A 180 3.90 8.70 7.52
C SER A 180 2.80 9.71 7.83
N ALA A 181 3.18 10.99 7.89
CA ALA A 181 2.27 12.11 8.01
C ALA A 181 2.46 13.05 6.84
N SER A 182 1.35 13.62 6.40
CA SER A 182 1.41 14.86 5.66
C SER A 182 1.56 16.02 6.64
N VAL A 183 2.64 16.79 6.48
CA VAL A 183 2.84 18.04 7.19
C VAL A 183 2.51 19.16 6.20
N PHE A 184 1.62 20.08 6.58
CA PHE A 184 1.44 21.30 5.82
C PHE A 184 2.73 22.13 5.96
N VAL A 185 3.42 22.36 4.85
CA VAL A 185 4.58 23.26 4.76
C VAL A 185 4.13 24.55 4.10
#